data_AF-A0A926IJ57-F1
#
_entry.id   AF-A0A926IJ57-F1
#
_cell.length_a   1.000
_cell.length_b   1.000
_cell.length_c   1.000
_cell.angle_alpha   90.00
_cell.angle_beta   90.00
_cell.angle_gamma   90.00
#
_symmetry.space_group_name_H-M   'P 1'
#
loop_
_entity.id
_entity.type
_entity.pdbx_description
1 polymer ?
#
loop_
_entity_poly.entity_id
_entity_poly.type
_entity_poly.pdbx_seq_one_letter_code
_entity_poly.pdbx_strand_id
1 'polypeptide(L)' 'MFRGKDEMKRRLQDLEFVKGQEVQVLGENASGLILLVKGTKIALNRGLASLIIVE' A
#
# COMPACT_ATOMS: atom_id res chain seq x y z
N MET A 1 10.38 -11.30 19.71
CA MET A 1 9.70 -11.89 18.53
C MET A 1 8.87 -10.77 17.87
N PHE A 2 9.40 -10.12 16.82
CA PHE A 2 8.77 -8.94 16.20
C PHE A 2 7.69 -9.38 15.18
N ARG A 3 6.42 -9.52 15.62
CA ARG A 3 5.31 -10.02 14.78
C ARG A 3 4.70 -8.99 13.81
N GLY A 4 4.94 -7.69 14.02
CA GLY A 4 4.26 -6.63 13.27
C GLY A 4 4.62 -6.56 11.78
N LYS A 5 5.85 -6.94 11.40
CA LYS A 5 6.30 -6.90 10.00
C LYS A 5 5.62 -7.96 9.14
N ASP A 6 5.38 -9.14 9.71
CA ASP A 6 4.71 -10.24 9.01
C ASP A 6 3.21 -10.03 8.90
N GLU A 7 2.58 -9.44 9.93
CA GLU A 7 1.16 -9.08 9.88
C GLU A 7 0.90 -8.01 8.80
N MET A 8 1.78 -7.02 8.69
CA MET A 8 1.65 -6.00 7.65
C MET A 8 1.79 -6.59 6.25
N LYS A 9 2.74 -7.50 6.02
CA LYS A 9 2.85 -8.20 4.74
C LYS A 9 1.60 -8.99 4.40
N ARG A 10 1.04 -9.73 5.36
CA ARG A 10 -0.21 -10.47 5.16
C ARG A 10 -1.37 -9.55 4.79
N ARG A 11 -1.53 -8.43 5.51
CA ARG A 11 -2.58 -7.45 5.20
C ARG A 11 -2.44 -6.88 3.78
N LEU A 12 -1.22 -6.59 3.32
CA LEU A 12 -1.01 -6.13 1.95
C LEU A 12 -1.34 -7.24 0.92
N GLN A 13 -1.03 -8.50 1.22
CA GLN A 13 -1.41 -9.64 0.38
C GLN A 13 -2.93 -9.85 0.33
N ASP A 14 -3.64 -9.74 1.45
CA ASP A 14 -5.09 -9.89 1.52
C ASP A 14 -5.82 -8.79 0.73
N LEU A 15 -5.21 -7.60 0.63
CA LEU A 15 -5.67 -6.49 -0.21
C LEU A 15 -5.24 -6.62 -1.66
N GLU A 16 -4.59 -7.72 -2.03
CA GLU A 16 -3.94 -7.96 -3.32
C GLU A 16 -2.90 -6.92 -3.73
N PHE A 17 -2.46 -6.08 -2.78
CA PHE A 17 -1.42 -5.08 -2.94
C PHE A 17 -0.05 -5.74 -2.91
N VAL A 18 0.29 -6.39 -4.02
CA VAL A 18 1.52 -7.18 -4.21
C VAL A 18 2.36 -6.64 -5.37
N LYS A 19 3.62 -7.06 -5.44
CA LYS A 19 4.54 -6.65 -6.51
C LYS A 19 3.99 -7.01 -7.89
N GLY A 20 4.10 -6.08 -8.85
CA GLY A 20 3.66 -6.25 -10.23
C GLY A 20 2.17 -6.01 -10.45
N GLN A 21 1.42 -5.67 -9.41
CA GLN A 21 0.01 -5.31 -9.53
C GLN A 21 -0.11 -3.84 -9.99
N GLU A 22 -0.95 -3.60 -10.99
CA GLU A 22 -1.28 -2.24 -11.43
C GLU A 22 -2.19 -1.56 -10.41
N VAL A 23 -1.83 -0.34 -10.02
CA VAL A 23 -2.56 0.45 -9.04
C VAL A 23 -2.81 1.84 -9.58
N GLN A 24 -3.92 2.46 -9.16
CA GLN A 24 -4.20 3.85 -9.51
C GLN A 24 -4.03 4.74 -8.29
N VAL A 25 -3.30 5.84 -8.45
CA VAL A 25 -3.24 6.88 -7.42
C VAL A 25 -4.50 7.74 -7.52
N LEU A 26 -5.33 7.73 -6.48
CA LEU A 26 -6.54 8.55 -6.40
C LEU A 26 -6.26 9.91 -5.73
N GLY A 27 -5.19 10.01 -4.95
CA GLY A 27 -4.78 11.27 -4.33
C GLY A 27 -3.50 11.15 -3.52
N GLU A 28 -2.78 12.26 -3.40
CA GLU A 28 -1.54 12.40 -2.64
C GLU A 28 -1.58 13.68 -1.82
N ASN A 29 -1.10 13.62 -0.58
CA ASN A 29 -0.87 14.79 0.26
C ASN A 29 0.27 14.57 1.26
N ALA A 30 0.53 15.55 2.12
CA ALA A 30 1.62 15.49 3.10
C ALA A 30 1.53 14.30 4.07
N SER A 31 0.33 13.75 4.30
CA SER A 31 0.09 12.60 5.17
C SER A 31 0.31 11.25 4.47
N GLY A 32 0.23 11.19 3.13
CA GLY A 32 0.49 9.98 2.35
C GLY A 32 -0.34 9.86 1.05
N LEU A 33 -0.72 8.64 0.71
CA LEU A 33 -1.34 8.27 -0.58
C LEU A 33 -2.68 7.57 -0.39
N ILE A 34 -3.59 7.80 -1.33
CA ILE A 34 -4.80 7.00 -1.52
C ILE A 34 -4.67 6.25 -2.84
N LEU A 35 -4.69 4.92 -2.77
CA LEU A 35 -4.56 4.03 -3.92
C LEU A 35 -5.88 3.30 -4.18
N LEU A 36 -6.16 3.01 -5.46
CA LEU A 36 -7.18 2.06 -5.87
C LEU A 36 -6.48 0.76 -6.32
N VAL A 37 -6.88 -0.34 -5.69
CA VAL A 37 -6.36 -1.68 -5.92
C VAL A 37 -7.56 -2.60 -6.15
N LYS A 38 -7.76 -3.04 -7.39
CA LYS A 38 -8.92 -3.87 -7.80
C LYS A 38 -10.27 -3.42 -7.22
N GLY A 39 -10.54 -2.11 -7.25
CA GLY A 39 -11.79 -1.54 -6.73
C GLY A 39 -11.79 -1.22 -5.23
N THR A 40 -10.75 -1.59 -4.49
CA THR A 40 -10.57 -1.27 -3.06
C THR A 40 -9.72 -0.02 -2.89
N LYS A 41 -10.19 0.93 -2.06
CA LYS A 41 -9.43 2.14 -1.70
C LYS A 41 -8.54 1.85 -0.50
N ILE A 42 -7.25 2.10 -0.63
CA ILE A 42 -6.25 1.88 0.41
C ILE A 42 -5.58 3.22 0.72
N ALA A 43 -5.67 3.65 1.98
CA ALA A 43 -4.93 4.80 2.47
C ALA A 43 -3.60 4.34 3.07
N LEU A 44 -2.49 4.88 2.57
CA LEU A 44 -1.15 4.64 3.07
C LEU A 44 -0.60 5.91 3.70
N ASN A 45 0.04 5.79 4.86
CA ASN A 45 0.80 6.89 5.41
C ASN A 45 2.08 7.13 4.61
N ARG A 46 2.68 8.31 4.78
CA ARG A 46 3.89 8.71 4.06
C ARG A 46 5.09 7.78 4.26
N GLY A 47 5.22 7.16 5.43
CA GLY A 47 6.32 6.23 5.72
C GLY A 47 6.22 4.91 4.94
N LEU A 48 5.01 4.39 4.73
CA LEU A 48 4.79 3.21 3.88
C LEU A 48 4.82 3.58 2.40
N ALA A 49 4.25 4.73 2.04
CA ALA A 49 4.29 5.28 0.69
C ALA A 49 5.73 5.38 0.15
N SER A 50 6.67 5.87 0.97
CA SER A 50 8.07 6.03 0.56
C SER A 50 8.83 4.71 0.35
N LEU A 51 8.25 3.57 0.71
CA LEU A 51 8.83 2.24 0.50
C LEU A 51 8.32 1.56 -0.78
N ILE A 52 7.35 2.17 -1.46
CA ILE A 52 6.77 1.66 -2.70
C ILE A 52 7.51 2.28 -3.87
N ILE A 53 7.97 1.43 -4.78
CA ILE A 53 8.65 1.81 -6.02
C ILE A 53 7.78 1.35 -7.18
N VAL A 54 7.52 2.25 -8.12
CA VAL A 54 6.74 2.03 -9.33
C VAL A 54 7.62 2.20 -10.57
N GLU A 55 7.20 1.63 -11.70
CA GLU A 55 7.80 1.83 -13.04
C GLU A 55 7.02 2.89 -13.82
#